data_AF-A0A8T0SS50-F1
#
_entry.id   AF-A0A8T0SS50-F1
#
_cell.length_a   1.000
_cell.length_b   1.000
_cell.length_c   1.000
_cell.angle_alpha   90.00
_cell.angle_beta   90.00
_cell.angle_gamma   90.00
#
_symmetry.space_group_name_H-M   'P 1'
#
loop_
_entity.id
_entity.type
_entity.pdbx_description
1 polymer ?
#
loop_
_entity_poly.entity_id
_entity_poly.type
_entity_poly.pdbx_seq_one_letter_code
_entity_poly.pdbx_strand_id
1 'polypeptide(L)'
;MEMEPELRCLKALLSPSTGIVDSHSFMLSLLGDAENLGTTISYNTAVIGGHVGYEGLELHICESKELQNHPGGSHASPQLVLLPKLLIDSAGLSAIPLAKRLYGLDQAFVPNPHYARGCYFTLSQTKSPFSHLIYPLPEDGGIGVHVTIDLNGLVRFGPDVEWLDGGEDPVSCFLNRFDYSVNPTRCSVFYPVVRKYFPNLKDGSLEPGYSGIRPKLSGPGQPPSDFVIQVLFWGRISMVFLGWLTCLE
;
A
#
# COMPACT_ATOMS: atom_id res chain seq x y z
N MET A 1 -32.93 -9.72 0.22
CA MET A 1 -32.86 -8.97 -1.07
C MET A 1 -32.69 -9.98 -2.18
N GLU A 2 -33.26 -9.78 -3.37
CA GLU A 2 -33.32 -10.81 -4.42
C GLU A 2 -31.93 -11.21 -4.95
N MET A 3 -30.99 -10.26 -5.07
CA MET A 3 -29.62 -10.52 -5.55
C MET A 3 -28.66 -11.06 -4.47
N GLU A 4 -28.84 -10.64 -3.21
CA GLU A 4 -28.00 -11.03 -2.08
C GLU A 4 -28.90 -11.39 -0.88
N PRO A 5 -29.27 -12.67 -0.71
CA PRO A 5 -30.23 -13.09 0.31
C PRO A 5 -29.76 -12.86 1.75
N GLU A 6 -28.46 -13.03 2.00
CA GLU A 6 -27.83 -12.85 3.32
C GLU A 6 -27.56 -11.39 3.68
N LEU A 7 -27.71 -10.47 2.72
CA LEU A 7 -27.47 -9.05 2.93
C LEU A 7 -28.68 -8.40 3.63
N ARG A 8 -28.39 -7.57 4.65
CA ARG A 8 -29.34 -6.69 5.30
C ARG A 8 -29.00 -5.22 5.00
N CYS A 9 -29.86 -4.53 4.27
CA CYS A 9 -29.78 -3.09 4.10
C CYS A 9 -31.17 -2.50 3.78
N LEU A 10 -31.29 -1.17 3.81
CA LEU A 10 -32.50 -0.46 3.38
C LEU A 10 -32.56 -0.27 1.86
N LYS A 11 -31.42 0.12 1.27
CA LYS A 11 -31.19 0.33 -0.17
C LYS A 11 -29.74 0.03 -0.49
N ALA A 12 -29.48 -0.32 -1.75
CA ALA A 12 -28.13 -0.54 -2.28
C ALA A 12 -28.01 0.07 -3.69
N LEU A 13 -26.77 0.37 -4.08
CA LEU A 13 -26.41 0.74 -5.45
C LEU A 13 -25.61 -0.41 -6.06
N LEU A 14 -26.03 -0.89 -7.23
CA LEU A 14 -25.28 -1.89 -7.98
C LEU A 14 -24.30 -1.18 -8.90
N SER A 15 -23.01 -1.50 -8.75
CA SER A 15 -21.96 -1.11 -9.68
C SER A 15 -21.56 -2.33 -10.52
N PRO A 16 -22.12 -2.53 -11.72
CA PRO A 16 -21.92 -3.74 -12.51
C PRO A 16 -20.52 -3.85 -13.11
N SER A 17 -19.75 -2.76 -13.13
CA SER A 17 -18.38 -2.73 -13.66
C SER A 17 -17.30 -2.99 -12.61
N THR A 18 -17.65 -3.01 -11.32
CA THR A 18 -16.69 -3.31 -10.26
C THR A 18 -16.31 -4.79 -10.32
N GLY A 19 -15.02 -5.08 -10.23
CA GLY A 19 -14.51 -6.45 -10.34
C GLY A 19 -13.25 -6.66 -9.51
N ILE A 20 -12.67 -7.83 -9.69
CA ILE A 20 -11.44 -8.29 -9.01
C ILE A 20 -10.42 -8.72 -10.07
N VAL A 21 -9.14 -8.67 -9.71
CA VAL A 21 -8.04 -9.05 -10.60
C VAL A 21 -6.98 -9.83 -9.82
N ASP A 22 -6.31 -10.77 -10.50
CA ASP A 22 -5.06 -11.33 -10.01
C ASP A 22 -3.95 -10.29 -10.20
N SER A 23 -3.66 -9.55 -9.14
CA SER A 23 -2.64 -8.50 -9.17
C SER A 23 -1.25 -9.04 -9.45
N HIS A 24 -0.92 -10.27 -9.03
CA HIS A 24 0.39 -10.86 -9.28
C HIS A 24 0.57 -11.20 -10.76
N SER A 25 -0.40 -11.88 -11.35
CA SER A 25 -0.38 -12.19 -12.79
C SER A 25 -0.41 -10.91 -13.64
N PHE A 26 -1.16 -9.89 -13.22
CA PHE A 26 -1.15 -8.59 -13.88
C PHE A 26 0.24 -7.93 -13.85
N MET A 27 0.90 -7.89 -12.68
CA MET A 27 2.27 -7.36 -12.57
C MET A 27 3.28 -8.15 -13.40
N LEU A 28 3.19 -9.48 -13.44
CA LEU A 28 4.05 -10.32 -14.29
C LEU A 28 3.83 -10.04 -15.79
N SER A 29 2.58 -9.79 -16.20
CA SER A 29 2.29 -9.38 -17.58
C SER A 29 2.98 -8.06 -17.92
N LEU A 30 2.85 -7.05 -17.05
CA LEU A 30 3.49 -5.74 -17.26
C LEU A 30 5.02 -5.84 -17.29
N LEU A 31 5.60 -6.70 -16.44
CA LEU A 31 7.02 -6.99 -16.44
C LEU A 31 7.46 -7.58 -17.80
N GLY A 32 6.75 -8.60 -18.29
CA GLY A 32 7.03 -9.20 -19.59
C GLY A 32 6.92 -8.22 -20.74
N ASP A 33 5.89 -7.36 -20.74
CA ASP A 33 5.74 -6.29 -21.74
C ASP A 33 6.91 -5.31 -21.70
N ALA A 34 7.35 -4.89 -20.51
CA ALA A 34 8.47 -3.98 -20.35
C ALA A 34 9.80 -4.59 -20.84
N GLU A 35 10.08 -5.84 -20.50
CA GLU A 35 11.28 -6.57 -20.93
C GLU A 35 11.29 -6.78 -22.46
N ASN A 36 10.14 -7.12 -23.05
CA ASN A 36 9.98 -7.23 -24.51
C ASN A 36 10.27 -5.92 -25.25
N LEU A 37 10.05 -4.77 -24.58
CA LEU A 37 10.37 -3.44 -25.09
C LEU A 37 11.80 -2.99 -24.74
N GLY A 38 12.64 -3.88 -24.19
CA GLY A 38 14.06 -3.64 -23.91
C GLY A 38 14.35 -3.08 -22.52
N THR A 39 13.38 -3.07 -21.61
CA THR A 39 13.61 -2.67 -20.21
C THR A 39 14.48 -3.70 -19.50
N THR A 40 15.47 -3.26 -18.74
CA THR A 40 16.25 -4.14 -17.85
C THR A 40 15.77 -3.97 -16.42
N ILE A 41 15.49 -5.09 -15.74
CA ILE A 41 15.09 -5.10 -14.33
C ILE A 41 16.22 -5.68 -13.48
N SER A 42 16.60 -4.95 -12.44
CA SER A 42 17.61 -5.37 -11.48
C SER A 42 16.97 -5.60 -10.12
N TYR A 43 16.71 -6.86 -9.78
CA TYR A 43 16.24 -7.25 -8.45
C TYR A 43 17.39 -7.23 -7.43
N ASN A 44 17.06 -7.30 -6.13
CA ASN A 44 18.03 -7.25 -5.02
C ASN A 44 18.98 -6.02 -5.09
N THR A 45 18.52 -4.95 -5.74
CA THR A 45 19.26 -3.73 -6.01
C THR A 45 18.51 -2.58 -5.36
N ALA A 46 19.06 -2.01 -4.29
CA ALA A 46 18.41 -0.97 -3.52
C ALA A 46 19.04 0.39 -3.81
N VAL A 47 18.21 1.40 -4.10
CA VAL A 47 18.62 2.80 -4.10
C VAL A 47 18.57 3.30 -2.66
N ILE A 48 19.73 3.70 -2.12
CA ILE A 48 19.88 4.10 -0.71
C ILE A 48 19.89 5.61 -0.47
N GLY A 49 19.89 6.37 -1.55
CA GLY A 49 19.94 7.82 -1.56
C GLY A 49 20.60 8.32 -2.83
N GLY A 50 21.06 9.57 -2.80
CA GLY A 50 21.69 10.17 -3.97
C GLY A 50 21.89 11.66 -3.84
N HIS A 51 22.35 12.28 -4.92
CA HIS A 51 22.45 13.72 -5.06
C HIS A 51 21.60 14.21 -6.24
N VAL A 52 20.93 15.34 -6.05
CA VAL A 52 20.16 16.06 -7.05
C VAL A 52 20.72 17.49 -7.11
N GLY A 53 21.16 17.90 -8.29
CA GLY A 53 21.69 19.25 -8.47
C GLY A 53 21.76 19.67 -9.93
N TYR A 54 22.34 20.84 -10.18
CA TYR A 54 22.51 21.37 -11.55
C TYR A 54 23.40 20.48 -12.43
N GLU A 55 24.32 19.74 -11.82
CA GLU A 55 25.28 18.86 -12.52
C GLU A 55 24.68 17.51 -12.93
N GLY A 56 23.57 17.06 -12.32
CA GLY A 56 23.13 15.68 -12.50
C GLY A 56 22.18 15.15 -11.45
N LEU A 57 21.61 13.98 -11.77
CA LEU A 57 21.11 13.03 -10.77
C LEU A 57 22.22 12.01 -10.52
N GLU A 58 22.49 11.75 -9.26
CA GLU A 58 23.37 10.69 -8.80
C GLU A 58 22.57 9.77 -7.88
N LEU A 59 22.50 8.48 -8.21
CA LEU A 59 21.84 7.47 -7.38
C LEU A 59 22.88 6.55 -6.76
N HIS A 60 22.78 6.41 -5.45
CA HIS A 60 23.63 5.53 -4.65
C HIS A 60 22.93 4.18 -4.52
N ILE A 61 23.62 3.11 -4.92
CA ILE A 61 23.06 1.76 -4.98
C ILE A 61 23.88 0.80 -4.13
N CYS A 62 23.19 -0.10 -3.44
CA CYS A 62 23.77 -1.27 -2.80
C CYS A 62 22.92 -2.51 -3.03
N GLU A 63 23.49 -3.69 -2.80
CA GLU A 63 22.73 -4.92 -2.72
C GLU A 63 21.73 -4.88 -1.55
N SER A 64 20.50 -5.36 -1.77
CA SER A 64 19.43 -5.35 -0.76
C SER A 64 19.79 -6.17 0.49
N LYS A 65 20.63 -7.20 0.36
CA LYS A 65 21.07 -8.04 1.48
C LYS A 65 21.96 -7.29 2.47
N GLU A 66 22.77 -6.34 2.01
CA GLU A 66 23.64 -5.54 2.89
C GLU A 66 22.81 -4.66 3.84
N LEU A 67 21.63 -4.23 3.41
CA LEU A 67 20.70 -3.50 4.26
C LEU A 67 20.17 -4.35 5.42
N GLN A 68 20.13 -5.68 5.29
CA GLN A 68 19.73 -6.60 6.36
C GLN A 68 20.75 -6.64 7.50
N ASN A 69 22.03 -6.47 7.18
CA ASN A 69 23.13 -6.56 8.14
C ASN A 69 23.42 -5.24 8.87
N HIS A 70 22.76 -4.14 8.48
CA HIS A 70 22.89 -2.83 9.10
C HIS A 70 21.58 -2.40 9.81
N PRO A 71 21.26 -3.00 10.98
CA PRO A 71 20.16 -2.50 11.81
C PRO A 71 20.57 -1.12 12.36
N GLY A 72 19.77 -0.09 12.05
CA GLY A 72 20.00 1.28 12.55
C GLY A 72 20.40 2.31 11.49
N GLY A 73 20.40 1.95 10.20
CA GLY A 73 20.49 2.96 9.14
C GLY A 73 21.86 3.62 9.00
N SER A 74 22.92 2.98 9.51
CA SER A 74 24.30 3.29 9.14
C SER A 74 24.37 3.42 7.62
N HIS A 75 24.94 4.51 7.11
CA HIS A 75 25.08 4.72 5.67
C HIS A 75 25.84 3.55 5.06
N ALA A 76 25.12 2.62 4.44
CA ALA A 76 25.74 1.65 3.57
C ALA A 76 26.52 2.44 2.53
N SER A 77 27.82 2.17 2.41
CA SER A 77 28.62 2.78 1.36
C SER A 77 28.04 2.35 0.01
N PRO A 78 27.82 3.28 -0.95
CA PRO A 78 27.36 2.88 -2.28
C PRO A 78 28.37 1.91 -2.90
N GLN A 79 27.86 0.80 -3.40
CA GLN A 79 28.63 -0.17 -4.17
C GLN A 79 28.63 0.18 -5.65
N LEU A 80 27.57 0.86 -6.10
CA LEU A 80 27.38 1.34 -7.45
C LEU A 80 26.78 2.75 -7.41
N VAL A 81 27.21 3.58 -8.35
CA VAL A 81 26.63 4.91 -8.59
C VAL A 81 26.08 4.96 -10.00
N LEU A 82 24.80 5.33 -10.15
CA LEU A 82 24.16 5.55 -11.45
C LEU A 82 23.88 7.03 -11.68
N LEU A 83 24.01 7.47 -12.93
CA LEU A 83 23.78 8.85 -13.36
C LEU A 83 22.60 8.92 -14.34
N PRO A 84 21.34 8.74 -13.88
CA PRO A 84 20.19 8.76 -14.76
C PRO A 84 19.88 10.17 -15.27
N LYS A 85 19.23 10.26 -16.43
CA LYS A 85 18.66 11.54 -16.93
C LYS A 85 17.28 11.84 -16.34
N LEU A 86 16.56 10.79 -15.96
CA LEU A 86 15.21 10.81 -15.41
C LEU A 86 15.15 9.79 -14.27
N LEU A 87 14.63 10.23 -13.13
CA LEU A 87 14.25 9.35 -12.03
C LEU A 87 12.73 9.36 -11.91
N ILE A 88 12.14 8.17 -11.87
CA ILE A 88 10.75 7.95 -11.48
C ILE A 88 10.78 7.27 -10.10
N ASP A 89 10.34 7.98 -9.06
CA ASP A 89 10.19 7.39 -7.74
C ASP A 89 8.79 6.77 -7.60
N SER A 90 8.78 5.44 -7.61
CA SER A 90 7.60 4.59 -7.40
C SER A 90 7.82 3.61 -6.24
N ALA A 91 8.61 3.98 -5.23
CA ALA A 91 9.03 3.08 -4.15
C ALA A 91 7.95 2.79 -3.08
N GLY A 92 6.68 3.10 -3.36
CA GLY A 92 5.54 2.81 -2.47
C GLY A 92 5.72 3.40 -1.07
N LEU A 93 5.72 2.55 -0.03
CA LEU A 93 5.92 2.95 1.37
C LEU A 93 7.24 3.69 1.61
N SER A 94 8.26 3.39 0.79
CA SER A 94 9.61 3.93 0.92
C SER A 94 9.86 5.20 0.12
N ALA A 95 8.91 5.67 -0.71
CA ALA A 95 9.16 6.80 -1.60
C ALA A 95 9.46 8.13 -0.84
N ILE A 96 8.74 8.47 0.25
CA ILE A 96 8.98 9.72 1.01
C ILE A 96 10.31 9.56 1.74
N PRO A 97 10.55 8.43 2.45
CA PRO A 97 11.85 8.16 3.04
C PRO A 97 13.02 8.21 2.04
N LEU A 98 12.83 7.76 0.80
CA LEU A 98 13.84 7.82 -0.26
C LEU A 98 14.05 9.25 -0.75
N ALA A 99 12.98 10.01 -1.02
CA ALA A 99 13.06 11.41 -1.40
C ALA A 99 13.82 12.24 -0.36
N LYS A 100 13.61 11.99 0.94
CA LYS A 100 14.37 12.62 2.04
C LYS A 100 15.86 12.27 2.03
N ARG A 101 16.27 11.18 1.39
CA ARG A 101 17.67 10.72 1.24
C ARG A 101 18.33 11.21 -0.06
N LEU A 102 17.61 11.99 -0.89
CA LEU A 102 18.16 12.65 -2.07
C LEU A 102 18.68 14.04 -1.70
N TYR A 103 20.00 14.16 -1.48
CA TYR A 103 20.63 15.42 -1.11
C TYR A 103 20.51 16.45 -2.23
N GLY A 104 20.10 17.68 -1.90
CA GLY A 104 19.90 18.76 -2.88
C GLY A 104 18.46 18.86 -3.41
N LEU A 105 17.60 17.88 -3.10
CA LEU A 105 16.15 18.03 -3.26
C LEU A 105 15.61 18.99 -2.19
N ASP A 106 14.89 20.03 -2.64
CA ASP A 106 14.20 20.94 -1.73
C ASP A 106 13.09 20.18 -0.97
N GLN A 107 13.26 20.12 0.35
CA GLN A 107 12.37 19.38 1.24
C GLN A 107 10.97 20.00 1.33
N ALA A 108 10.78 21.24 0.87
CA ALA A 108 9.45 21.84 0.73
C ALA A 108 8.55 21.08 -0.26
N PHE A 109 9.13 20.31 -1.19
CA PHE A 109 8.36 19.47 -2.12
C PHE A 109 8.08 18.06 -1.59
N VAL A 110 8.70 17.65 -0.49
CA VAL A 110 8.56 16.29 0.06
C VAL A 110 7.46 16.29 1.13
N PRO A 111 6.34 15.60 0.94
CA PRO A 111 5.27 15.58 1.92
C PRO A 111 5.64 14.78 3.18
N ASN A 112 4.84 14.95 4.24
CA ASN A 112 4.97 14.13 5.44
C ASN A 112 4.31 12.77 5.24
N PRO A 113 4.99 11.67 5.59
CA PRO A 113 4.40 10.35 5.46
C PRO A 113 3.54 10.02 6.67
N HIS A 114 2.40 9.42 6.42
CA HIS A 114 1.62 8.69 7.41
C HIS A 114 1.45 7.24 6.95
N TYR A 115 1.30 6.32 7.90
CA TYR A 115 1.15 4.90 7.59
C TYR A 115 -0.05 4.34 8.33
N ALA A 116 -0.89 3.60 7.59
CA ALA A 116 -2.04 2.92 8.16
C ALA A 116 -2.03 1.46 7.73
N ARG A 117 -1.98 0.54 8.70
CA ARG A 117 -2.19 -0.88 8.48
C ARG A 117 -3.68 -1.15 8.31
N GLY A 118 -4.01 -2.04 7.39
CA GLY A 118 -5.34 -2.60 7.24
C GLY A 118 -5.26 -4.11 7.22
N CYS A 119 -5.98 -4.74 8.14
CA CYS A 119 -6.07 -6.17 8.30
C CYS A 119 -7.31 -6.72 7.59
N TYR A 120 -7.17 -7.91 7.04
CA TYR A 120 -8.25 -8.68 6.44
C TYR A 120 -8.44 -9.98 7.21
N PHE A 121 -9.70 -10.36 7.40
CA PHE A 121 -10.09 -11.64 8.00
C PHE A 121 -10.86 -12.46 6.96
N THR A 122 -10.53 -13.74 6.84
CA THR A 122 -11.21 -14.67 5.94
C THR A 122 -12.39 -15.33 6.65
N LEU A 123 -13.47 -15.59 5.91
CA LEU A 123 -14.60 -16.35 6.43
C LEU A 123 -14.29 -17.86 6.36
N SER A 124 -14.25 -18.52 7.51
CA SER A 124 -13.94 -19.95 7.62
C SER A 124 -14.99 -20.85 6.95
N GLN A 125 -14.50 -21.85 6.20
CA GLN A 125 -15.19 -23.09 5.78
C GLN A 125 -16.70 -23.00 5.54
N THR A 126 -17.12 -22.03 4.73
CA THR A 126 -18.50 -21.91 4.27
C THR A 126 -18.52 -21.54 2.79
N LYS A 127 -19.56 -21.99 2.08
CA LYS A 127 -19.91 -21.42 0.78
C LYS A 127 -20.07 -19.90 0.97
N SER A 128 -19.50 -19.10 0.06
CA SER A 128 -19.63 -17.64 0.12
C SER A 128 -21.11 -17.23 0.32
N PRO A 129 -21.45 -16.44 1.35
CA PRO A 129 -22.79 -15.90 1.54
C PRO A 129 -23.14 -14.82 0.51
N PHE A 130 -22.14 -14.30 -0.23
CA PHE A 130 -22.29 -13.23 -1.20
C PHE A 130 -21.82 -13.64 -2.59
N SER A 131 -22.44 -13.09 -3.62
CA SER A 131 -21.99 -13.22 -5.02
C SER A 131 -21.34 -11.95 -5.56
N HIS A 132 -21.53 -10.83 -4.87
CA HIS A 132 -20.96 -9.52 -5.19
C HIS A 132 -20.12 -8.97 -4.03
N LEU A 133 -19.24 -8.03 -4.35
CA LEU A 133 -18.53 -7.26 -3.33
C LEU A 133 -19.51 -6.34 -2.59
N ILE A 134 -19.37 -6.22 -1.27
CA ILE A 134 -20.28 -5.42 -0.44
C ILE A 134 -19.50 -4.31 0.25
N TYR A 135 -19.89 -3.06 -0.01
CA TYR A 135 -19.29 -1.86 0.56
C TYR A 135 -20.36 -1.12 1.38
N PRO A 136 -20.33 -1.18 2.73
CA PRO A 136 -21.15 -0.31 3.55
C PRO A 136 -20.82 1.17 3.28
N LEU A 137 -21.80 2.06 3.52
CA LEU A 137 -21.52 3.49 3.46
C LEU A 137 -20.46 3.85 4.51
N PRO A 138 -19.52 4.76 4.19
CA PRO A 138 -18.58 5.29 5.17
C PRO A 138 -19.35 5.91 6.35
N GLU A 139 -18.99 5.53 7.57
CA GLU A 139 -19.43 6.22 8.79
C GLU A 139 -18.25 7.05 9.32
N ASP A 140 -18.51 8.25 9.83
CA ASP A 140 -17.47 9.07 10.47
C ASP A 140 -16.84 8.31 11.65
N GLY A 141 -15.54 8.00 11.55
CA GLY A 141 -14.82 7.18 12.53
C GLY A 141 -15.13 5.68 12.48
N GLY A 142 -15.95 5.24 11.51
CA GLY A 142 -16.28 3.84 11.30
C GLY A 142 -15.14 3.07 10.61
N ILE A 143 -15.04 1.78 10.94
CA ILE A 143 -14.19 0.85 10.19
C ILE A 143 -14.97 0.48 8.93
N GLY A 144 -14.55 0.98 7.77
CA GLY A 144 -15.12 0.62 6.47
C GLY A 144 -14.78 -0.81 6.09
N VAL A 145 -15.35 -1.78 6.81
CA VAL A 145 -15.09 -3.21 6.57
C VAL A 145 -15.86 -3.64 5.33
N HIS A 146 -15.14 -3.86 4.24
CA HIS A 146 -15.71 -4.31 2.98
C HIS A 146 -15.78 -5.83 2.95
N VAL A 147 -16.64 -6.35 2.08
CA VAL A 147 -16.65 -7.76 1.68
C VAL A 147 -16.02 -7.85 0.32
N THR A 148 -14.89 -8.52 0.23
CA THR A 148 -14.30 -8.92 -1.03
C THR A 148 -14.38 -10.43 -1.22
N ILE A 149 -14.44 -10.85 -2.47
CA ILE A 149 -14.46 -12.25 -2.88
C ILE A 149 -13.23 -12.44 -3.75
N ASP A 150 -12.35 -13.37 -3.41
CA ASP A 150 -11.19 -13.65 -4.26
C ASP A 150 -11.56 -14.52 -5.48
N LEU A 151 -10.62 -14.73 -6.39
CA LEU A 151 -10.84 -15.51 -7.61
C LEU A 151 -11.20 -16.99 -7.34
N ASN A 152 -10.96 -17.48 -6.12
CA ASN A 152 -11.35 -18.82 -5.68
C ASN A 152 -12.71 -18.82 -4.96
N GLY A 153 -13.38 -17.67 -4.86
CA GLY A 153 -14.67 -17.51 -4.20
C GLY A 153 -14.58 -17.38 -2.67
N LEU A 154 -13.39 -17.21 -2.10
CA LEU A 154 -13.24 -17.03 -0.65
C LEU A 154 -13.56 -15.60 -0.25
N VAL A 155 -14.37 -15.47 0.79
CA VAL A 155 -14.78 -14.17 1.33
C VAL A 155 -13.74 -13.64 2.30
N ARG A 156 -13.46 -12.35 2.15
CA ARG A 156 -12.60 -11.58 3.06
C ARG A 156 -13.37 -10.36 3.54
N PHE A 157 -13.26 -10.11 4.84
CA PHE A 157 -13.73 -8.90 5.48
C PHE A 157 -12.54 -7.99 5.74
N GLY A 158 -12.68 -6.73 5.38
CA GLY A 158 -11.66 -5.71 5.61
C GLY A 158 -11.54 -4.78 4.42
N PRO A 159 -10.55 -3.90 4.44
CA PRO A 159 -9.59 -3.72 5.52
C PRO A 159 -10.16 -2.95 6.72
N ASP A 160 -9.57 -3.10 7.90
CA ASP A 160 -9.69 -2.07 8.94
C ASP A 160 -8.65 -0.94 8.76
N VAL A 161 -8.62 -0.03 9.73
CA VAL A 161 -7.64 1.05 9.80
C VAL A 161 -6.97 1.03 11.17
N GLU A 162 -5.67 0.83 11.17
CA GLU A 162 -4.78 0.94 12.32
C GLU A 162 -3.65 1.89 11.95
N TRP A 163 -3.68 3.10 12.51
CA TRP A 163 -2.60 4.06 12.31
C TRP A 163 -1.34 3.54 13.00
N LEU A 164 -0.26 3.47 12.24
CA LEU A 164 1.05 3.13 12.76
C LEU A 164 1.70 4.44 13.22
N ASP A 165 2.24 4.46 14.42
CA ASP A 165 3.08 5.56 14.88
C ASP A 165 4.30 5.66 13.96
N GLY A 166 4.22 6.51 12.94
CA GLY A 166 5.27 6.72 11.93
C GLY A 166 6.49 7.48 12.46
N GLY A 167 6.77 7.37 13.76
CA GLY A 167 7.48 8.39 14.53
C GLY A 167 8.98 8.22 14.72
N GLU A 168 9.54 7.00 14.88
CA GLU A 168 10.91 6.91 15.43
C GLU A 168 11.88 5.99 14.71
N ASP A 169 11.43 5.23 13.70
CA ASP A 169 12.35 4.43 12.89
C ASP A 169 12.28 4.78 11.38
N PRO A 170 12.98 5.85 10.96
CA PRO A 170 13.20 6.18 9.55
C PRO A 170 13.80 5.02 8.75
N VAL A 171 14.48 4.08 9.40
CA VAL A 171 15.10 2.91 8.78
C VAL A 171 14.03 1.87 8.48
N SER A 172 13.12 1.58 9.40
CA SER A 172 12.00 0.66 9.15
C SER A 172 11.06 1.18 8.06
N CYS A 173 10.78 2.49 8.01
CA CYS A 173 9.96 3.06 6.93
C CYS A 173 10.67 2.97 5.57
N PHE A 174 11.96 3.31 5.53
CA PHE A 174 12.75 3.23 4.29
C PHE A 174 12.92 1.79 3.79
N LEU A 175 13.18 0.84 4.68
CA LEU A 175 13.39 -0.57 4.35
C LEU A 175 12.11 -1.40 4.32
N ASN A 176 10.94 -0.76 4.51
CA ASN A 176 9.65 -1.43 4.59
C ASN A 176 9.62 -2.59 5.62
N ARG A 177 10.18 -2.36 6.82
CA ARG A 177 10.27 -3.34 7.92
C ARG A 177 9.16 -3.17 8.96
N PHE A 178 7.96 -2.86 8.50
CA PHE A 178 6.81 -2.85 9.38
C PHE A 178 6.42 -4.27 9.79
N ASP A 179 5.67 -4.36 10.90
CA ASP A 179 5.03 -5.61 11.29
C ASP A 179 3.74 -5.82 10.46
N TYR A 180 3.75 -6.84 9.60
CA TYR A 180 2.62 -7.25 8.77
C TYR A 180 1.76 -8.34 9.41
N SER A 181 2.08 -8.77 10.65
CA SER A 181 1.30 -9.79 11.33
C SER A 181 -0.14 -9.32 11.59
N VAL A 182 -1.10 -10.22 11.37
CA VAL A 182 -2.50 -9.98 11.71
C VAL A 182 -2.73 -10.51 13.11
N ASN A 183 -2.94 -9.61 14.07
CA ASN A 183 -3.30 -10.01 15.42
C ASN A 183 -4.70 -10.68 15.41
N PRO A 184 -4.82 -11.98 15.75
CA PRO A 184 -6.09 -12.69 15.67
C PRO A 184 -7.19 -12.07 16.54
N THR A 185 -6.85 -11.41 17.64
CA THR A 185 -7.85 -10.81 18.55
C THR A 185 -8.56 -9.59 17.94
N ARG A 186 -8.00 -9.00 16.87
CA ARG A 186 -8.63 -7.88 16.15
C ARG A 186 -9.92 -8.29 15.45
N CYS A 187 -10.16 -9.58 15.20
CA CYS A 187 -11.45 -10.02 14.63
C CYS A 187 -12.65 -9.59 15.49
N SER A 188 -12.45 -9.39 16.80
CA SER A 188 -13.47 -8.93 17.74
C SER A 188 -14.12 -7.60 17.33
N VAL A 189 -13.36 -6.67 16.73
CA VAL A 189 -13.91 -5.38 16.28
C VAL A 189 -14.64 -5.47 14.93
N PHE A 190 -14.43 -6.56 14.17
CA PHE A 190 -15.10 -6.78 12.88
C PHE A 190 -16.54 -7.24 13.08
N TYR A 191 -16.80 -8.20 13.98
CA TYR A 191 -18.14 -8.75 14.20
C TYR A 191 -19.27 -7.71 14.34
N PRO A 192 -19.17 -6.70 15.23
CA PRO A 192 -20.27 -5.73 15.39
C PRO A 192 -20.49 -4.88 14.13
N VAL A 193 -19.43 -4.57 13.37
CA VAL A 193 -19.52 -3.78 12.14
C VAL A 193 -20.13 -4.61 11.01
N VAL A 194 -19.58 -5.81 10.76
CA VAL A 194 -20.05 -6.71 9.70
C VAL A 194 -21.50 -7.14 9.94
N ARG A 195 -21.90 -7.38 11.19
CA ARG A 195 -23.29 -7.76 11.53
C ARG A 195 -24.34 -6.69 11.23
N LYS A 196 -23.94 -5.43 10.98
CA LYS A 196 -24.88 -4.40 10.50
C LYS A 196 -25.48 -4.80 9.14
N TYR A 197 -24.68 -5.40 8.26
CA TYR A 197 -25.10 -5.81 6.92
C TYR A 197 -25.13 -7.33 6.69
N PHE A 198 -24.50 -8.13 7.55
CA PHE A 198 -24.54 -9.59 7.53
C PHE A 198 -24.87 -10.16 8.95
N PRO A 199 -26.13 -10.09 9.40
CA PRO A 199 -26.50 -10.45 10.77
C PRO A 199 -26.23 -11.91 11.15
N ASN A 200 -26.23 -12.80 10.17
CA ASN A 200 -26.05 -14.24 10.36
C ASN A 200 -24.57 -14.66 10.50
N LEU A 201 -23.63 -13.70 10.51
CA LEU A 201 -22.21 -13.97 10.74
C LEU A 201 -22.03 -14.67 12.11
N LYS A 202 -21.59 -15.93 12.07
CA LYS A 202 -21.39 -16.77 13.27
C LYS A 202 -20.18 -16.33 14.07
N ASP A 203 -20.25 -16.39 15.39
CA ASP A 203 -19.06 -16.18 16.24
C ASP A 203 -17.97 -17.21 15.89
N GLY A 204 -16.72 -16.78 15.95
CA GLY A 204 -15.55 -17.64 15.68
C GLY A 204 -15.35 -18.02 14.21
N SER A 205 -16.11 -17.46 13.27
CA SER A 205 -16.01 -17.77 11.84
C SER A 205 -15.02 -16.89 11.06
N LEU A 206 -14.35 -15.94 11.73
CA LEU A 206 -13.33 -15.08 11.15
C LEU A 206 -11.93 -15.59 11.50
N GLU A 207 -11.18 -15.98 10.48
CA GLU A 207 -9.78 -16.38 10.58
C GLU A 207 -8.86 -15.22 10.14
N PRO A 208 -7.68 -15.06 10.75
CA PRO A 208 -6.69 -14.08 10.31
C PRO A 208 -6.31 -14.34 8.84
N GLY A 209 -6.45 -13.32 8.00
CA GLY A 209 -6.01 -13.35 6.61
C GLY A 209 -4.62 -12.76 6.47
N TYR A 210 -4.55 -11.55 5.93
CA TYR A 210 -3.31 -10.80 5.72
C TYR A 210 -3.49 -9.33 6.12
N SER A 211 -2.39 -8.59 6.20
CA SER A 211 -2.44 -7.14 6.33
C SER A 211 -1.66 -6.47 5.21
N GLY A 212 -2.08 -5.26 4.87
CA GLY A 212 -1.33 -4.34 4.01
C GLY A 212 -1.13 -3.01 4.72
N ILE A 213 -0.13 -2.25 4.31
CA ILE A 213 0.13 -0.90 4.84
C ILE A 213 -0.06 0.09 3.72
N ARG A 214 -0.83 1.14 4.03
CA ARG A 214 -1.09 2.25 3.13
C ARG A 214 -0.16 3.40 3.49
N PRO A 215 0.65 3.93 2.55
CA PRO A 215 1.21 5.25 2.71
C PRO A 215 0.08 6.27 2.54
N LYS A 216 0.02 7.27 3.42
CA LYS A 216 -1.04 8.29 3.49
C LYS A 216 -0.39 9.67 3.54
N LEU A 217 -0.98 10.63 2.81
CA LEU A 217 -0.57 12.04 2.82
C LEU A 217 -1.25 12.85 3.93
N SER A 218 -2.32 12.31 4.51
CA SER A 218 -3.07 12.90 5.60
C SER A 218 -3.12 11.92 6.78
N GLY A 219 -2.86 12.42 7.99
CA GLY A 219 -2.89 11.65 9.22
C GLY A 219 -4.27 11.56 9.88
N PRO A 220 -4.36 10.94 11.07
CA PRO A 220 -5.58 10.89 11.86
C PRO A 220 -6.18 12.28 12.11
N GLY A 221 -7.48 12.43 11.87
CA GLY A 221 -8.21 13.69 12.10
C GLY A 221 -7.95 14.79 11.05
N GLN A 222 -7.10 14.54 10.05
CA GLN A 222 -6.90 15.44 8.93
C GLN A 222 -7.87 15.12 7.78
N PRO A 223 -8.24 16.11 6.95
CA PRO A 223 -9.02 15.85 5.74
C PRO A 223 -8.33 14.82 4.85
N PRO A 224 -9.09 13.89 4.24
CA PRO A 224 -8.51 12.87 3.37
C PRO A 224 -7.81 13.54 2.18
N SER A 225 -6.58 13.11 1.92
CA SER A 225 -5.85 13.41 0.70
C SER A 225 -5.75 12.15 -0.16
N ASP A 226 -5.95 12.33 -1.46
CA ASP A 226 -5.71 11.30 -2.47
C ASP A 226 -4.20 11.25 -2.79
N PHE A 227 -3.83 10.77 -3.98
CA PHE A 227 -2.44 10.76 -4.45
C PHE A 227 -1.90 12.16 -4.83
N VAL A 228 -0.57 12.30 -4.79
CA VAL A 228 0.15 13.46 -5.36
C VAL A 228 1.19 12.96 -6.36
N ILE A 229 1.12 13.44 -7.61
CA ILE A 229 2.13 13.24 -8.64
C ILE A 229 2.80 14.59 -8.89
N GLN A 230 4.13 14.63 -8.77
CA GLN A 230 4.91 15.86 -8.92
C GLN A 230 6.03 15.65 -9.93
N VAL A 231 6.26 16.66 -10.76
CA VAL A 231 7.39 16.71 -11.68
C VAL A 231 8.25 17.90 -11.31
N LEU A 232 9.53 17.65 -11.04
CA LEU A 232 10.50 18.66 -10.69
C LEU A 232 11.61 18.72 -11.75
N PHE A 233 12.08 19.93 -12.05
CA PHE A 233 13.06 20.19 -13.09
C PHE A 233 14.31 20.87 -12.53
N TRP A 234 15.48 20.35 -12.91
CA TRP A 234 16.79 20.98 -12.67
C TRP A 234 17.52 21.10 -14.00
N GLY A 235 17.40 22.26 -14.66
CA GLY A 235 18.00 22.46 -15.99
C GLY A 235 17.44 21.50 -17.04
N ARG A 236 18.28 20.56 -17.55
CA ARG A 236 17.88 19.53 -18.54
C ARG A 236 17.42 18.20 -17.91
N ILE A 237 17.37 18.14 -16.59
CA ILE A 237 17.05 16.94 -15.82
C ILE A 237 15.61 17.04 -15.34
N SER A 238 14.89 15.93 -15.41
CA SER A 238 13.52 15.81 -14.88
C SER A 238 13.49 14.71 -13.83
N MET A 239 12.83 14.97 -12.71
CA MET A 239 12.50 13.94 -11.71
C MET A 239 10.99 13.91 -11.55
N VAL A 240 10.41 12.72 -11.65
CA VAL A 240 8.97 12.50 -11.49
C VAL A 240 8.75 11.70 -10.22
N PHE A 241 8.10 12.30 -9.24
CA PHE A 241 7.51 11.57 -8.12
C PHE A 241 6.14 11.07 -8.57
N LEU A 242 6.01 9.76 -8.78
CA LEU A 242 4.71 9.18 -9.03
C LEU A 242 4.08 8.86 -7.67
N GLY A 243 3.04 9.63 -7.34
CA GLY A 243 1.89 9.14 -6.58
C GLY A 243 2.22 8.36 -5.33
N TRP A 244 2.14 9.03 -4.19
CA TRP A 244 2.00 8.43 -2.86
C TRP A 244 0.77 7.53 -2.85
N LEU A 245 0.93 6.29 -3.32
CA LEU A 245 -0.19 5.43 -3.65
C LEU A 245 -0.81 4.93 -2.35
N THR A 246 -1.83 5.60 -1.86
CA THR A 246 -2.85 4.91 -1.09
C THR A 246 -3.42 3.85 -2.04
N CYS A 247 -3.07 2.58 -1.85
CA CYS A 247 -3.79 1.50 -2.54
C CYS A 247 -5.29 1.77 -2.35
N LEU A 248 -5.95 2.05 -3.47
CA LEU A 248 -7.38 1.83 -3.63
C LEU A 248 -7.62 0.33 -3.45
N GLU A 249 -8.72 0.06 -2.78
CA GLU A 249 -9.12 -1.19 -2.13
C GLU A 249 -9.26 -2.39 -3.06
#